data_AF-A0A1W9YS89-F1
#
_entry.id   AF-A0A1W9YS89-F1
#
_cell.length_a   1.000
_cell.length_b   1.000
_cell.length_c   1.000
_cell.angle_alpha   90.00
_cell.angle_beta   90.00
_cell.angle_gamma   90.00
#
_symmetry.space_group_name_H-M   'P 1'
#
loop_
_entity.id
_entity.type
_entity.pdbx_description
1 polymer ?
#
loop_
_entity_poly.entity_id
_entity_poly.type
_entity_poly.pdbx_seq_one_letter_code
_entity_poly.pdbx_strand_id
1 'polypeptide(L)'
;MKPIATLALAGLAASIVSVSAAPAASAAPPCSASNLATVASGVLAQAGGYLDTHPSANDVLTAAANQPTAEAEQSIRGYFLTHPGEFLDLQNIARPLIDLRRSCGVAVSPGQLAALIDALS
;
A
#
# COMPACT_ATOMS: atom_id res chain seq x y z
N MET A 1 -18.16 -45.88 34.73
CA MET A 1 -17.89 -47.33 34.84
C MET A 1 -16.77 -47.69 33.87
N LYS A 2 -15.64 -48.10 34.46
CA LYS A 2 -14.44 -48.79 33.94
C LYS A 2 -13.67 -48.26 32.70
N PRO A 3 -12.31 -48.21 32.78
CA PRO A 3 -11.42 -47.49 31.89
C PRO A 3 -10.80 -48.40 30.80
N ILE A 4 -10.29 -47.81 29.73
CA ILE A 4 -9.43 -48.49 28.75
C ILE A 4 -8.11 -47.69 28.75
N ALA A 5 -7.18 -48.12 29.60
CA ALA A 5 -6.04 -48.97 29.25
C ALA A 5 -4.92 -48.16 28.57
N THR A 6 -4.11 -47.61 29.46
CA THR A 6 -2.74 -47.13 29.28
C THR A 6 -1.91 -48.11 28.45
N LEU A 7 -1.26 -47.60 27.40
CA LEU A 7 0.05 -48.11 26.98
C LEU A 7 1.03 -46.94 27.05
N ALA A 8 1.68 -46.82 28.22
CA ALA A 8 2.86 -45.98 28.39
C ALA A 8 4.07 -46.84 28.03
N LEU A 9 4.75 -46.51 26.93
CA LEU A 9 6.12 -46.93 26.70
C LEU A 9 7.01 -45.75 27.09
N ALA A 10 7.72 -45.92 28.22
CA ALA A 10 8.67 -44.96 28.73
C ALA A 10 9.90 -44.89 27.81
N GLY A 11 10.12 -43.70 27.24
CA GLY A 11 11.38 -43.28 26.63
C GLY A 11 11.58 -41.81 26.99
N LEU A 12 12.62 -41.54 27.77
CA LEU A 12 12.94 -40.27 28.38
C LEU A 12 13.29 -39.21 27.31
N ALA A 13 12.75 -37.99 27.49
CA ALA A 13 13.23 -36.72 26.95
C ALA A 13 13.19 -36.51 25.41
N ALA A 14 12.12 -35.86 24.94
CA ALA A 14 12.23 -34.78 23.96
C ALA A 14 10.97 -33.91 24.05
N SER A 15 11.19 -32.68 24.50
CA SER A 15 10.26 -31.56 24.47
C SER A 15 9.44 -31.52 23.18
N ILE A 16 8.12 -31.48 23.36
CA ILE A 16 7.14 -31.03 22.38
C ILE A 16 7.56 -29.65 21.86
N VAL A 17 8.24 -29.63 20.73
CA VAL A 17 8.35 -28.45 19.90
C VAL A 17 7.37 -28.69 18.76
N SER A 18 6.15 -28.22 18.97
CA SER A 18 5.25 -27.90 17.86
C SER A 18 5.85 -26.69 17.16
N VAL A 19 6.82 -26.91 16.26
CA VAL A 19 7.15 -25.90 15.23
C VAL A 19 5.97 -25.90 14.27
N SER A 20 4.96 -25.11 14.58
CA SER A 20 4.13 -24.50 13.55
C SER A 20 5.03 -23.56 12.77
N ALA A 21 5.72 -24.09 11.77
CA ALA A 21 6.33 -23.32 10.70
C ALA A 21 5.19 -22.71 9.88
N ALA A 22 4.55 -21.67 10.43
CA ALA A 22 3.97 -20.66 9.56
C ALA A 22 5.12 -20.12 8.71
N PRO A 23 4.95 -19.95 7.39
CA PRO A 23 5.98 -19.27 6.62
C PRO A 23 6.14 -17.90 7.25
N ALA A 24 7.29 -17.65 7.87
CA ALA A 24 7.73 -16.30 8.11
C ALA A 24 7.98 -15.73 6.70
N ALA A 25 6.92 -15.24 6.06
CA ALA A 25 7.07 -14.25 5.02
C ALA A 25 7.82 -13.12 5.73
N SER A 26 9.12 -13.01 5.45
CA SER A 26 9.97 -11.95 5.95
C SER A 26 9.33 -10.65 5.47
N ALA A 27 8.45 -10.07 6.27
CA ALA A 27 7.83 -8.81 5.94
C ALA A 27 8.99 -7.84 5.76
N ALA A 28 9.07 -7.23 4.58
CA ALA A 28 10.09 -6.23 4.35
C ALA A 28 10.00 -5.18 5.47
N PRO A 29 11.13 -4.59 5.91
CA PRO A 29 11.10 -3.55 6.92
C PRO A 29 10.01 -2.52 6.56
N PRO A 30 9.18 -2.05 7.51
CA PRO A 30 8.05 -1.19 7.19
C PRO A 30 8.47 0.05 6.38
N CYS A 31 9.72 0.51 6.56
CA CYS A 31 10.28 1.65 5.86
C CYS A 31 11.23 1.29 4.70
N SER A 32 11.13 0.08 4.15
CA SER A 32 11.91 -0.32 2.97
C SER A 32 11.31 0.23 1.67
N ALA A 33 12.15 0.36 0.64
CA ALA A 33 11.68 0.69 -0.71
C ALA A 33 10.70 -0.34 -1.28
N SER A 34 10.89 -1.63 -0.96
CA SER A 34 9.98 -2.71 -1.39
C SER A 34 8.60 -2.62 -0.74
N ASN A 35 8.53 -2.26 0.56
CA ASN A 35 7.24 -2.05 1.23
C ASN A 35 6.54 -0.81 0.68
N LEU A 36 7.28 0.29 0.47
CA LEU A 36 6.74 1.50 -0.16
C LEU A 36 6.15 1.20 -1.55
N ALA A 37 6.88 0.48 -2.40
CA ALA A 37 6.40 0.12 -3.73
C ALA A 37 5.16 -0.76 -3.67
N THR A 38 5.08 -1.70 -2.71
CA THR A 38 3.91 -2.57 -2.49
C THR A 38 2.69 -1.77 -2.05
N VAL A 39 2.85 -0.82 -1.12
CA VAL A 39 1.74 0.05 -0.69
C VAL A 39 1.33 0.99 -1.81
N ALA A 40 2.29 1.59 -2.51
CA ALA A 40 2.03 2.49 -3.62
C ALA A 40 1.28 1.76 -4.76
N SER A 41 1.66 0.54 -5.12
CA SER A 41 0.97 -0.22 -6.17
C SER A 41 -0.47 -0.53 -5.80
N GLY A 42 -0.75 -0.88 -4.54
CA GLY A 42 -2.12 -1.08 -4.06
C GLY A 42 -2.95 0.20 -4.09
N VAL A 43 -2.38 1.32 -3.67
CA VAL A 43 -3.03 2.65 -3.73
C VAL A 43 -3.31 3.06 -5.18
N LEU A 44 -2.35 2.88 -6.09
CA LEU A 44 -2.51 3.20 -7.51
C LEU A 44 -3.55 2.30 -8.18
N ALA A 45 -3.61 1.01 -7.84
CA ALA A 45 -4.64 0.11 -8.35
C ALA A 45 -6.05 0.54 -7.91
N GLN A 46 -6.22 0.93 -6.64
CA GLN A 46 -7.49 1.44 -6.12
C GLN A 46 -7.86 2.78 -6.78
N ALA A 47 -6.89 3.69 -6.94
CA ALA A 47 -7.09 4.96 -7.62
C ALA A 47 -7.51 4.74 -9.08
N GLY A 48 -6.90 3.80 -9.79
CA GLY A 48 -7.29 3.43 -11.16
C GLY A 48 -8.76 2.99 -11.23
N GLY A 49 -9.17 2.04 -10.39
CA GLY A 49 -10.57 1.60 -10.36
C GLY A 49 -11.56 2.71 -9.95
N TYR A 50 -11.14 3.62 -9.07
CA TYR A 50 -11.93 4.80 -8.74
C TYR A 50 -12.09 5.72 -9.96
N LEU A 51 -11.00 6.05 -10.66
CA LEU A 51 -11.00 6.93 -11.82
C LEU A 51 -11.78 6.35 -13.01
N ASP A 52 -11.76 5.03 -13.21
CA ASP A 52 -12.59 4.34 -14.22
C ASP A 52 -14.09 4.55 -14.00
N THR A 53 -14.50 4.78 -12.74
CA THR A 53 -15.90 5.07 -12.37
C THR A 53 -16.19 6.57 -12.21
N HIS A 54 -15.17 7.43 -12.31
CA HIS A 54 -15.25 8.90 -12.18
C HIS A 54 -14.59 9.56 -13.39
N PRO A 55 -15.25 9.53 -14.57
CA PRO A 55 -14.63 9.97 -15.83
C PRO A 55 -14.22 11.45 -15.80
N SER A 56 -14.97 12.31 -15.12
CA SER A 56 -14.62 13.74 -15.00
C SER A 56 -13.32 13.97 -14.21
N ALA A 57 -13.11 13.22 -13.12
CA ALA A 57 -11.85 13.28 -12.37
C ALA A 57 -10.69 12.73 -13.20
N ASN A 58 -10.93 11.62 -13.90
CA ASN A 58 -9.95 11.00 -14.78
C ASN A 58 -9.50 11.95 -15.91
N ASP A 59 -10.45 12.64 -16.54
CA ASP A 59 -10.19 13.59 -17.61
C ASP A 59 -9.36 14.78 -17.12
N VAL A 60 -9.69 15.35 -15.96
CA VAL A 60 -8.94 16.47 -15.39
C VAL A 60 -7.52 16.07 -15.04
N LEU A 61 -7.33 14.91 -14.41
CA LEU A 61 -5.99 14.40 -14.06
C LEU A 61 -5.18 14.04 -15.31
N THR A 62 -5.83 13.50 -16.35
CA THR A 62 -5.19 13.17 -17.64
C THR A 62 -4.78 14.43 -18.40
N ALA A 63 -5.65 15.44 -18.44
CA ALA A 63 -5.34 16.73 -19.06
C ALA A 63 -4.19 17.43 -18.33
N ALA A 64 -4.19 17.39 -17.00
CA ALA A 64 -3.15 17.99 -16.16
C ALA A 64 -1.75 17.42 -16.44
N ALA A 65 -1.64 16.16 -16.89
CA ALA A 65 -0.36 15.55 -17.25
C ALA A 65 0.37 16.25 -18.41
N ASN A 66 -0.35 16.99 -19.26
CA ASN A 66 0.21 17.71 -20.40
C ASN A 66 0.33 19.22 -20.17
N GLN A 67 -0.02 19.70 -18.97
CA GLN A 67 0.04 21.11 -18.60
C GLN A 67 1.39 21.42 -17.91
N PRO A 68 1.86 22.67 -17.97
CA PRO A 68 2.93 23.08 -17.08
C PRO A 68 2.46 22.97 -15.62
N THR A 69 3.40 22.73 -14.70
CA THR A 69 3.09 22.35 -13.30
C THR A 69 2.13 23.31 -12.60
N ALA A 70 2.30 24.62 -12.81
CA ALA A 70 1.45 25.62 -12.18
C ALA A 70 -0.01 25.52 -12.68
N GLU A 71 -0.22 25.39 -13.98
CA GLU A 71 -1.54 25.23 -14.59
C GLU A 71 -2.19 23.90 -14.21
N ALA A 72 -1.40 22.82 -14.13
CA ALA A 72 -1.87 21.52 -13.65
C ALA A 72 -2.42 21.60 -12.22
N GLU A 73 -1.66 22.21 -11.30
CA GLU A 73 -2.07 22.40 -9.91
C GLU A 73 -3.36 23.22 -9.81
N GLN A 74 -3.48 24.31 -10.58
CA GLN A 74 -4.69 25.12 -10.60
C GLN A 74 -5.90 24.36 -11.15
N SER A 75 -5.73 23.59 -12.23
CA SER A 75 -6.81 22.82 -12.86
C SER A 75 -7.33 21.74 -11.91
N ILE A 76 -6.43 20.97 -11.31
CA ILE A 76 -6.76 19.93 -10.32
C ILE A 76 -7.48 20.55 -9.11
N ARG A 77 -6.93 21.65 -8.56
CA ARG A 77 -7.52 22.33 -7.41
C ARG A 77 -8.91 22.88 -7.74
N GLY A 78 -9.07 23.53 -8.89
CA GLY A 78 -10.34 24.08 -9.35
C GLY A 78 -11.42 23.01 -9.45
N TYR A 79 -11.09 21.85 -9.99
CA TYR A 79 -12.01 20.71 -10.08
C TYR A 79 -12.44 20.18 -8.71
N PHE A 80 -11.49 19.93 -7.82
CA PHE A 80 -11.80 19.35 -6.50
C PHE A 80 -12.48 20.33 -5.54
N LEU A 81 -12.42 21.65 -5.80
CA LEU A 81 -13.23 22.63 -5.06
C LEU A 81 -14.72 22.49 -5.36
N THR A 82 -15.09 22.07 -6.57
CA THR A 82 -16.49 21.80 -6.95
C THR A 82 -16.89 20.34 -6.72
N HIS A 83 -15.93 19.44 -6.55
CA HIS A 83 -16.12 18.01 -6.27
C HIS A 83 -15.44 17.58 -4.95
N PRO A 84 -15.86 18.13 -3.80
CA PRO A 84 -15.21 17.84 -2.51
C PRO A 84 -15.37 16.39 -2.07
N GLY A 85 -16.43 15.69 -2.49
CA GLY A 85 -16.61 14.26 -2.22
C GLY A 85 -15.51 13.43 -2.88
N GLU A 86 -15.24 13.68 -4.16
CA GLU A 86 -14.22 12.95 -4.91
C GLU A 86 -12.81 13.19 -4.37
N PHE A 87 -12.56 14.42 -3.88
CA PHE A 87 -11.32 14.72 -3.18
C PHE A 87 -11.15 13.88 -1.92
N LEU A 88 -12.21 13.74 -1.12
CA LEU A 88 -12.17 12.94 0.11
C LEU A 88 -11.98 11.46 -0.20
N ASP A 89 -12.60 10.95 -1.26
CA ASP A 89 -12.45 9.57 -1.68
C ASP A 89 -11.00 9.28 -2.12
N LEU A 90 -10.42 10.12 -2.97
CA LEU A 90 -9.01 9.99 -3.36
C LEU A 90 -8.06 10.19 -2.17
N GLN A 91 -8.38 11.07 -1.22
CA GLN A 91 -7.61 11.20 0.01
C GLN A 91 -7.65 9.90 0.85
N ASN A 92 -8.81 9.25 0.93
CA ASN A 92 -8.98 7.98 1.63
C ASN A 92 -8.22 6.85 0.93
N ILE A 93 -8.24 6.82 -0.41
CA ILE A 93 -7.44 5.87 -1.22
C ILE A 93 -5.94 6.09 -0.98
N ALA A 94 -5.48 7.34 -0.91
CA ALA A 94 -4.07 7.68 -0.70
C ALA A 94 -3.58 7.49 0.75
N ARG A 95 -4.50 7.29 1.71
CA ARG A 95 -4.24 7.27 3.14
C ARG A 95 -3.17 6.26 3.58
N PRO A 96 -3.16 5.00 3.09
CA PRO A 96 -2.12 4.04 3.48
C PRO A 96 -0.71 4.53 3.13
N LEU A 97 -0.55 5.19 1.99
CA LEU A 97 0.73 5.73 1.55
C LEU A 97 1.12 6.99 2.35
N ILE A 98 0.15 7.85 2.64
CA ILE A 98 0.36 9.05 3.47
C ILE A 98 0.82 8.65 4.87
N ASP A 99 0.13 7.69 5.49
CA ASP A 99 0.44 7.22 6.84
C ASP A 99 1.79 6.51 6.87
N LEU A 100 2.10 5.68 5.87
CA LEU A 100 3.41 5.05 5.73
C LEU A 100 4.54 6.11 5.67
N ARG A 101 4.36 7.15 4.86
CA ARG A 101 5.35 8.24 4.76
C ARG A 101 5.54 8.97 6.08
N ARG A 102 4.45 9.22 6.83
CA ARG A 102 4.50 9.86 8.15
C ARG A 102 5.23 8.99 9.17
N SER A 103 4.94 7.68 9.20
CA SER A 103 5.57 6.74 10.13
C SER A 103 7.06 6.53 9.88
N CYS A 104 7.52 6.66 8.63
CA CYS A 104 8.89 6.35 8.24
C CYS A 104 9.85 7.55 8.19
N GLY A 105 9.40 8.78 8.50
CA GLY A 105 10.30 9.95 8.62
C GLY A 105 11.02 10.40 7.35
N VAL A 106 10.69 9.80 6.20
CA VAL A 106 11.20 10.03 4.83
C VAL A 106 12.71 9.80 4.63
N ALA A 107 13.05 8.64 4.06
CA ALA A 107 14.24 8.47 3.20
C ALA A 107 13.94 7.80 1.85
N VAL A 108 12.77 7.16 1.71
CA VAL A 108 12.26 6.66 0.41
C VAL A 108 10.84 7.19 0.23
N SER A 109 10.62 7.93 -0.84
CA SER A 109 9.36 8.56 -1.20
C SER A 109 8.89 8.06 -2.56
N PRO A 110 7.58 8.15 -2.87
CA PRO A 110 7.07 7.88 -4.22
C PRO A 110 7.80 8.70 -5.30
N GLY A 111 8.27 9.90 -4.97
CA GLY A 111 9.08 10.74 -5.86
C GLY A 111 10.45 10.13 -6.20
N GLN A 112 11.08 9.37 -5.31
CA GLN A 112 12.33 8.67 -5.62
C GLN A 112 12.09 7.46 -6.52
N LEU A 113 10.95 6.78 -6.40
CA LEU A 113 10.54 5.76 -7.36
C LEU A 113 10.25 6.39 -8.73
N ALA A 114 9.56 7.53 -8.77
CA ALA A 114 9.34 8.27 -10.01
C ALA A 114 10.66 8.74 -10.66
N ALA A 115 11.59 9.30 -9.88
CA ALA A 115 12.91 9.70 -10.37
C ALA A 115 13.75 8.51 -10.87
N LEU A 116 13.62 7.33 -10.22
CA LEU A 116 14.23 6.10 -10.71
C LEU A 116 13.63 5.69 -12.06
N ILE A 117 12.32 5.74 -12.21
CA ILE A 117 11.65 5.38 -13.48
C ILE A 117 12.09 6.34 -14.60
N ASP A 118 12.13 7.64 -14.33
CA ASP A 118 12.58 8.67 -15.28
C ASP A 118 14.05 8.49 -15.68
N ALA A 119 14.91 8.13 -14.73
CA ALA A 119 16.32 7.83 -15.02
C ALA A 119 16.53 6.55 -15.84
N LEU A 120 15.52 5.67 -15.93
CA LEU A 120 15.57 4.41 -16.66
C LEU A 120 14.89 4.48 -18.05
N SER A 121 14.18 5.56 -18.37
CA SER A 121 13.55 5.80 -19.67
C SER A 121 14.47 6.51 -20.66
#